data_AF-A0A538LMX2-F1
#
_entry.id   AF-A0A538LMX2-F1
#
_cell.length_a   1.000
_cell.length_b   1.000
_cell.length_c   1.000
_cell.angle_alpha   90.00
_cell.angle_beta   90.00
_cell.angle_gamma   90.00
#
_symmetry.space_group_name_H-M   'P 1'
#
loop_
_entity.id
_entity.type
_entity.pdbx_description
1 polymer ?
#
loop_
_entity_poly.entity_id
_entity_poly.type
_entity_poly.pdbx_seq_one_letter_code
_entity_poly.pdbx_strand_id
1 'polypeptide(L)'
;MEFFVEFDTQVPDATPESEVSDRARAEAAAAAELAAEGHLVRLWRPAVSGKVVGLYRAESAPQLDGLLRALPMAGWMRVTVTPLEAHPNDPADRAGRSARRQESGVGNQLPEPRLDQIWRLEATLGDALDVGDTTEGHRRIVPLTAGTFSGPELSGKLVPGASADWQIILADGTALGDIRYTLQTGAGALLYVQSRSIRHGTTEVLARLGRGEDVDASEYTFRTATQIETAAPELGWLNKGVFVSVGGRQAGRVVYETYLVA
;
A
#
# COMPACT_ATOMS: atom_id res chain seq x y z
N MET A 1 2.05 -29.40 -3.82
CA MET A 1 3.49 -29.62 -3.58
C MET A 1 4.28 -28.79 -4.58
N GLU A 2 5.44 -28.28 -4.20
CA GLU A 2 6.34 -27.56 -5.11
C GLU A 2 7.51 -28.46 -5.52
N PHE A 3 7.98 -28.27 -6.75
CA PHE A 3 9.06 -29.06 -7.33
C PHE A 3 10.02 -28.14 -8.08
N PHE A 4 11.31 -28.32 -7.82
CA PHE A 4 12.36 -27.76 -8.65
C PHE A 4 12.65 -28.73 -9.79
N VAL A 5 12.52 -28.25 -11.02
CA VAL A 5 12.67 -29.06 -12.22
C VAL A 5 13.79 -28.52 -13.07
N GLU A 6 14.75 -29.36 -13.42
CA GLU A 6 15.83 -29.04 -14.34
C GLU A 6 15.61 -29.76 -15.68
N PHE A 7 15.70 -29.00 -16.77
CA PHE A 7 15.59 -29.49 -18.14
C PHE A 7 16.94 -29.35 -18.85
N ASP A 8 17.42 -30.46 -19.38
CA ASP A 8 18.58 -30.54 -20.26
C ASP A 8 18.09 -31.01 -21.63
N THR A 9 18.00 -30.08 -22.58
CA THR A 9 17.45 -30.33 -23.92
C THR A 9 18.54 -30.86 -24.85
N GLN A 10 18.32 -32.05 -25.36
CA GLN A 10 19.18 -32.74 -26.32
C GLN A 10 18.40 -32.97 -27.60
N VAL A 11 18.57 -32.06 -28.56
CA VAL A 11 17.99 -32.20 -29.89
C VAL A 11 18.76 -33.28 -30.65
N PRO A 12 18.10 -34.31 -31.23
CA PRO A 12 18.77 -35.33 -32.00
C PRO A 12 19.54 -34.78 -33.20
N ASP A 13 20.68 -35.40 -33.51
CA ASP A 13 21.47 -35.04 -34.67
C ASP A 13 20.65 -35.22 -35.96
N ALA A 14 20.82 -34.30 -36.92
CA ALA A 14 20.07 -34.23 -38.19
C ALA A 14 18.58 -33.86 -38.11
N THR A 15 18.09 -33.36 -36.95
CA THR A 15 16.75 -32.78 -36.86
C THR A 15 16.66 -31.48 -37.68
N PRO A 16 15.69 -31.32 -38.61
CA PRO A 16 15.52 -30.10 -39.39
C PRO A 16 15.23 -28.88 -38.50
N GLU A 17 15.82 -27.72 -38.81
CA GLU A 17 15.58 -26.47 -38.05
C GLU A 17 14.10 -26.10 -37.98
N SER A 18 13.33 -26.41 -39.03
CA SER A 18 11.88 -26.20 -39.07
C SER A 18 11.15 -27.05 -38.02
N GLU A 19 11.55 -28.32 -37.83
CA GLU A 19 10.96 -29.18 -36.80
C GLU A 19 11.33 -28.68 -35.40
N VAL A 20 12.59 -28.26 -35.19
CA VAL A 20 13.03 -27.67 -33.91
C VAL A 20 12.23 -26.42 -33.58
N SER A 21 12.03 -25.53 -34.56
CA SER A 21 11.25 -24.30 -34.40
C SER A 21 9.78 -24.58 -34.11
N ASP A 22 9.17 -25.54 -34.80
CA ASP A 22 7.75 -25.87 -34.60
C ASP A 22 7.51 -26.51 -33.23
N ARG A 23 8.41 -27.42 -32.78
CA ARG A 23 8.35 -27.96 -31.43
C ARG A 23 8.60 -26.91 -30.36
N ALA A 24 9.56 -25.99 -30.56
CA ALA A 24 9.79 -24.90 -29.62
C ALA A 24 8.57 -23.97 -29.49
N ARG A 25 7.86 -23.71 -30.60
CA ARG A 25 6.61 -22.93 -30.57
C ARG A 25 5.50 -23.67 -29.82
N ALA A 26 5.35 -24.97 -30.07
CA ALA A 26 4.38 -25.80 -29.37
C ALA A 26 4.71 -25.90 -27.87
N GLU A 27 5.99 -26.02 -27.52
CA GLU A 27 6.48 -26.03 -26.14
C GLU A 27 6.14 -24.73 -25.41
N ALA A 28 6.36 -23.59 -26.07
CA ALA A 28 6.02 -22.30 -25.50
C ALA A 28 4.51 -22.16 -25.26
N ALA A 29 3.67 -22.68 -26.15
CA ALA A 29 2.22 -22.68 -25.97
C ALA A 29 1.79 -23.59 -24.80
N ALA A 30 2.31 -24.82 -24.73
CA ALA A 30 2.02 -25.74 -23.63
C ALA A 30 2.50 -25.19 -22.27
N ALA A 31 3.69 -24.58 -22.22
CA ALA A 31 4.19 -23.91 -21.03
C ALA A 31 3.29 -22.73 -20.60
N ALA A 32 2.73 -21.98 -21.55
CA ALA A 32 1.79 -20.90 -21.25
C ALA A 32 0.48 -21.43 -20.66
N GLU A 33 -0.05 -22.56 -21.15
CA GLU A 33 -1.23 -23.22 -20.56
C GLU A 33 -0.94 -23.72 -19.14
N LEU A 34 0.18 -24.39 -18.92
CA LEU A 34 0.60 -24.82 -17.57
C LEU A 34 0.76 -23.63 -16.61
N ALA A 35 1.21 -22.48 -17.11
CA ALA A 35 1.30 -21.27 -16.29
C ALA A 35 -0.09 -20.69 -15.97
N ALA A 36 -1.02 -20.69 -16.93
CA ALA A 36 -2.40 -20.26 -16.73
C ALA A 36 -3.16 -21.14 -15.73
N GLU A 37 -2.89 -22.45 -15.74
CA GLU A 37 -3.43 -23.42 -14.78
C GLU A 37 -2.71 -23.39 -13.41
N GLY A 38 -1.63 -22.61 -13.29
CA GLY A 38 -0.86 -22.47 -12.06
C GLY A 38 0.10 -23.62 -11.76
N HIS A 39 0.26 -24.56 -12.69
CA HIS A 39 1.21 -25.67 -12.59
C HIS A 39 2.65 -25.23 -12.85
N LEU A 40 2.89 -24.32 -13.78
CA LEU A 40 4.19 -23.69 -14.00
C LEU A 40 4.24 -22.33 -13.29
N VAL A 41 5.06 -22.22 -12.24
CA VAL A 41 5.15 -20.99 -11.44
C VAL A 41 6.16 -20.02 -12.04
N ARG A 42 7.36 -20.49 -12.36
CA ARG A 42 8.44 -19.70 -12.97
C ARG A 42 9.44 -20.57 -13.74
N LEU A 43 10.05 -20.00 -14.77
CA LEU A 43 11.16 -20.58 -15.54
C LEU A 43 12.36 -19.62 -15.57
N TRP A 44 13.55 -20.20 -15.58
CA TRP A 44 14.82 -19.49 -15.70
C TRP A 44 15.77 -20.24 -16.64
N ARG A 45 16.69 -19.49 -17.25
CA ARG A 45 17.82 -20.04 -18.00
C ARG A 45 19.11 -19.54 -17.33
N PRO A 46 19.76 -20.34 -16.47
CA PRO A 46 20.98 -19.94 -15.79
C PRO A 46 22.10 -19.62 -16.80
N ALA A 47 22.83 -18.54 -16.56
CA ALA A 47 23.85 -18.04 -17.49
C ALA A 47 25.05 -18.98 -17.70
N VAL A 48 25.22 -19.97 -16.82
CA VAL A 48 26.43 -20.81 -16.73
C VAL A 48 26.22 -22.29 -17.06
N SER A 49 24.98 -22.81 -17.10
CA SER A 49 24.74 -24.25 -17.26
C SER A 49 24.11 -24.66 -18.60
N GLY A 50 23.57 -23.71 -19.38
CA GLY A 50 22.83 -24.00 -20.62
C GLY A 50 21.48 -24.72 -20.42
N LYS A 51 21.20 -25.21 -19.21
CA LYS A 51 19.93 -25.85 -18.83
C LYS A 51 18.82 -24.83 -18.64
N VAL A 52 17.59 -25.29 -18.65
CA VAL A 52 16.43 -24.52 -18.16
C VAL A 52 16.05 -25.07 -16.79
N VAL A 53 15.73 -24.18 -15.84
CA VAL A 53 15.26 -24.58 -14.52
C VAL A 53 13.91 -23.96 -14.26
N GLY A 54 13.03 -24.68 -13.56
CA GLY A 54 11.66 -24.28 -13.32
C GLY A 54 11.17 -24.59 -11.92
N LEU A 55 10.22 -23.79 -11.46
CA LEU A 55 9.44 -24.05 -10.26
C LEU A 55 8.03 -24.47 -10.69
N TYR A 56 7.63 -25.68 -10.31
CA TYR A 56 6.34 -26.27 -10.65
C TYR A 56 5.51 -26.57 -9.40
N ARG A 57 4.18 -26.54 -9.55
CA ARG A 57 3.20 -26.97 -8.56
C ARG A 57 2.36 -28.11 -9.09
N ALA A 58 2.25 -29.16 -8.29
CA ALA A 58 1.35 -30.28 -8.54
C ALA A 58 0.87 -30.87 -7.21
N GLU A 59 -0.28 -31.53 -7.23
CA GLU A 59 -0.85 -32.29 -6.12
C GLU A 59 0.02 -33.48 -5.73
N SER A 60 0.74 -34.06 -6.68
CA SER A 60 1.61 -35.22 -6.46
C SER A 60 2.73 -35.31 -7.50
N ALA A 61 3.79 -36.07 -7.20
CA ALA A 61 4.87 -36.33 -8.16
C ALA A 61 4.37 -37.05 -9.44
N PRO A 62 3.44 -38.04 -9.38
CA PRO A 62 2.85 -38.63 -10.58
C PRO A 62 2.08 -37.64 -11.47
N GLN A 63 1.37 -36.67 -10.86
CA GLN A 63 0.68 -35.64 -11.63
C GLN A 63 1.71 -34.77 -12.38
N LEU A 64 2.75 -34.29 -11.70
CA LEU A 64 3.81 -33.50 -12.33
C LEU A 64 4.48 -34.27 -13.47
N ASP A 65 4.81 -35.54 -13.24
CA ASP A 65 5.42 -36.41 -14.23
C ASP A 65 4.53 -36.60 -15.48
N GLY A 66 3.20 -36.65 -15.30
CA GLY A 66 2.24 -36.60 -16.41
C GLY A 66 2.28 -35.29 -17.20
N LEU A 67 2.27 -34.15 -16.50
CA LEU A 67 2.33 -32.82 -17.12
C LEU A 67 3.63 -32.61 -17.91
N LEU A 68 4.77 -33.01 -17.34
CA LEU A 68 6.08 -32.87 -17.98
C LEU A 68 6.24 -33.78 -19.20
N ARG A 69 5.66 -34.99 -19.18
CA ARG A 69 5.66 -35.89 -20.35
C ARG A 69 4.74 -35.43 -21.49
N ALA A 70 3.72 -34.63 -21.19
CA ALA A 70 2.82 -34.08 -22.20
C ALA A 70 3.46 -32.91 -22.98
N LEU A 71 4.59 -32.37 -22.51
CA LEU A 71 5.30 -31.29 -23.20
C LEU A 71 5.80 -31.73 -24.59
N PRO A 72 5.60 -30.91 -25.63
CA PRO A 72 6.05 -31.21 -27.01
C PRO A 72 7.54 -31.58 -27.16
N MET A 73 8.40 -31.07 -26.28
CA MET A 73 9.83 -31.37 -26.24
C MET A 73 10.21 -32.46 -25.23
N ALA A 74 9.26 -33.09 -24.53
CA ALA A 74 9.55 -34.09 -23.50
C ALA A 74 10.47 -35.22 -24.00
N GLY A 75 10.28 -35.66 -25.25
CA GLY A 75 11.12 -36.68 -25.89
C GLY A 75 12.56 -36.25 -26.18
N TRP A 76 12.86 -34.95 -26.12
CA TRP A 76 14.20 -34.36 -26.29
C TRP A 76 14.77 -33.80 -24.99
N MET A 77 14.06 -33.95 -23.87
CA MET A 77 14.46 -33.37 -22.59
C MET A 77 14.86 -34.47 -21.62
N ARG A 78 16.05 -34.35 -21.04
CA ARG A 78 16.36 -35.02 -19.79
C ARG A 78 15.87 -34.15 -18.64
N VAL A 79 14.90 -34.65 -17.90
CA VAL A 79 14.23 -33.92 -16.82
C VAL A 79 14.65 -34.48 -15.46
N THR A 80 15.09 -33.60 -14.56
CA THR A 80 15.36 -33.95 -13.15
C THR A 80 14.37 -33.23 -12.27
N VAL A 81 13.64 -33.97 -11.44
CA VAL A 81 12.61 -33.42 -10.54
C VAL A 81 13.07 -33.58 -9.10
N THR A 82 13.12 -32.46 -8.37
CA THR A 82 13.42 -32.41 -6.95
C THR A 82 12.19 -31.89 -6.19
N PRO A 83 11.50 -32.72 -5.38
CA PRO A 83 10.45 -32.26 -4.49
C PRO A 83 11.02 -31.22 -3.51
N LEU A 84 10.31 -30.11 -3.33
CA LEU A 84 10.69 -29.05 -2.41
C LEU A 84 9.83 -29.08 -1.15
N GLU A 85 10.47 -28.83 -0.02
CA GLU A 85 9.81 -28.60 1.26
C GLU A 85 9.93 -27.13 1.63
N ALA A 86 8.93 -26.62 2.35
CA ALA A 86 8.93 -25.24 2.84
C ALA A 86 10.09 -25.05 3.83
N HIS A 87 10.95 -24.06 3.56
CA HIS A 87 12.05 -23.73 4.46
C HIS A 87 11.55 -22.79 5.58
N PRO A 88 12.02 -22.91 6.84
CA PRO A 88 11.62 -22.02 7.95
C PRO A 88 11.87 -20.53 7.71
N ASN A 89 12.81 -20.19 6.83
CA ASN A 89 13.12 -18.82 6.44
C ASN A 89 12.57 -18.43 5.06
N ASP A 90 11.72 -19.25 4.44
CA ASP A 90 11.09 -18.91 3.16
C ASP A 90 10.22 -17.65 3.32
N PRO A 91 10.51 -16.56 2.58
CA PRO A 91 9.74 -15.33 2.64
C PRO A 91 8.28 -15.49 2.17
N ALA A 92 7.98 -16.45 1.29
CA ALA A 92 6.60 -16.72 0.84
C ALA A 92 5.76 -17.37 1.96
N ASP A 93 6.42 -18.13 2.83
CA ASP A 93 5.80 -18.84 3.95
C ASP A 93 5.57 -17.93 5.18
N ARG A 94 6.05 -16.67 5.13
CA ARG A 94 5.65 -15.62 6.10
C ARG A 94 4.21 -15.17 5.91
N ALA A 95 3.70 -15.15 4.68
CA ALA A 95 2.31 -14.81 4.39
C ALA A 95 1.34 -15.95 4.77
N GLY A 96 1.76 -17.21 4.61
CA GLY A 96 0.96 -18.40 4.97
C GLY A 96 0.95 -18.72 6.47
N ARG A 97 2.04 -18.44 7.19
CA ARG A 97 2.12 -18.61 8.65
C ARG A 97 1.20 -17.66 9.43
N SER A 98 0.84 -16.51 8.86
CA SER A 98 -0.18 -15.61 9.42
C SER A 98 -1.57 -16.26 9.47
N ALA A 99 -1.90 -17.10 8.49
CA ALA A 99 -3.20 -17.77 8.40
C ALA A 99 -3.29 -19.02 9.28
N ARG A 100 -2.24 -19.86 9.36
CA ARG A 100 -2.27 -21.10 10.16
C ARG A 100 -1.99 -20.96 11.65
N ARG A 101 -1.45 -19.82 12.10
CA ARG A 101 -1.21 -19.57 13.54
C ARG A 101 -2.49 -19.17 14.30
N GLN A 102 -3.61 -18.94 13.61
CA GLN A 102 -4.89 -18.60 14.25
C GLN A 102 -5.61 -19.79 14.89
N GLU A 103 -5.25 -21.04 14.61
CA GLU A 103 -6.02 -22.20 15.09
C GLU A 103 -5.47 -22.89 16.35
N SER A 104 -4.31 -22.50 16.87
CA SER A 104 -3.78 -23.14 18.10
C SER A 104 -3.09 -22.16 19.04
N GLY A 105 -3.92 -21.57 19.90
CA GLY A 105 -3.50 -20.82 21.07
C GLY A 105 -4.33 -19.56 21.22
N VAL A 106 -4.96 -19.39 22.38
CA VAL A 106 -5.46 -18.08 22.82
C VAL A 106 -4.20 -17.20 22.99
N GLY A 107 -3.76 -16.62 21.88
CA GLY A 107 -2.42 -16.07 21.70
C GLY A 107 -2.39 -14.58 21.97
N ASN A 108 -1.33 -14.15 22.66
CA ASN A 108 -0.95 -12.76 22.95
C ASN A 108 -0.58 -11.94 21.68
N GLN A 109 -1.24 -12.18 20.54
CA GLN A 109 -1.01 -11.46 19.29
C GLN A 109 -2.16 -10.48 19.06
N LEU A 110 -1.79 -9.21 18.91
CA LEU A 110 -2.71 -8.15 18.50
C LEU A 110 -2.99 -8.24 16.99
N PRO A 111 -4.19 -7.82 16.53
CA PRO A 111 -4.47 -7.72 15.11
C PRO A 111 -3.51 -6.74 14.42
N GLU A 112 -3.13 -7.04 13.18
CA GLU A 112 -2.37 -6.09 12.35
C GLU A 112 -3.27 -4.89 11.99
N PRO A 113 -2.80 -3.64 12.19
CA PRO A 113 -3.60 -2.47 11.87
C PRO A 113 -3.76 -2.33 10.36
N ARG A 114 -4.97 -2.05 9.91
CA ARG A 114 -5.26 -1.66 8.52
C ARG A 114 -5.69 -0.20 8.45
N LEU A 115 -5.48 0.44 7.30
CA LEU A 115 -5.86 1.82 7.05
C LEU A 115 -6.94 1.86 5.97
N ASP A 116 -8.17 2.13 6.40
CA ASP A 116 -9.32 2.27 5.50
C ASP A 116 -9.59 3.77 5.27
N GLN A 117 -9.48 4.23 4.01
CA GLN A 117 -9.68 5.64 3.70
C GLN A 117 -11.14 6.03 3.89
N ILE A 118 -11.38 7.04 4.73
CA ILE A 118 -12.72 7.54 5.03
C ILE A 118 -13.08 8.70 4.11
N TRP A 119 -12.20 9.69 3.98
CA TRP A 119 -12.38 10.82 3.07
C TRP A 119 -11.06 11.52 2.73
N ARG A 120 -11.11 12.33 1.68
CA ARG A 120 -10.17 13.39 1.38
C ARG A 120 -10.85 14.74 1.62
N LEU A 121 -10.23 15.61 2.40
CA LEU A 121 -10.63 17.00 2.64
C LEU A 121 -9.68 17.94 1.90
N GLU A 122 -10.25 18.87 1.14
CA GLU A 122 -9.53 20.02 0.57
C GLU A 122 -10.06 21.29 1.22
N ALA A 123 -9.22 21.96 2.01
CA ALA A 123 -9.57 23.16 2.75
C ALA A 123 -8.79 24.38 2.25
N THR A 124 -9.52 25.49 2.07
CA THR A 124 -8.95 26.80 1.78
C THR A 124 -8.48 27.45 3.07
N LEU A 125 -7.26 27.99 3.05
CA LEU A 125 -6.68 28.68 4.18
C LEU A 125 -6.93 30.18 4.07
N GLY A 126 -7.25 30.81 5.20
CA GLY A 126 -7.25 32.26 5.34
C GLY A 126 -5.89 32.81 5.72
N ASP A 127 -5.83 34.13 5.88
CA ASP A 127 -4.62 34.81 6.35
C ASP A 127 -4.29 34.35 7.77
N ALA A 128 -3.02 34.00 7.98
CA ALA A 128 -2.55 33.57 9.28
C ALA A 128 -2.51 34.77 10.24
N LEU A 129 -3.13 34.62 11.41
CA LEU A 129 -2.88 35.51 12.53
C LEU A 129 -1.56 35.11 13.18
N ASP A 130 -0.57 35.98 13.06
CA ASP A 130 0.73 35.81 13.69
C ASP A 130 0.69 36.37 15.12
N VAL A 131 0.84 35.49 16.11
CA VAL A 131 0.87 35.86 17.53
C VAL A 131 2.31 36.18 17.96
N GLY A 132 3.31 35.68 17.22
CA GLY A 132 4.72 35.84 17.55
C GLY A 132 5.27 34.77 18.50
N ASP A 133 6.43 35.06 19.07
CA ASP A 133 7.17 34.11 19.91
C ASP A 133 6.53 33.95 21.29
N THR A 134 6.31 32.71 21.70
CA THR A 134 5.80 32.32 23.01
C THR A 134 6.78 31.37 23.69
N THR A 135 6.49 31.00 24.94
CA THR A 135 7.29 30.02 25.68
C THR A 135 7.30 28.63 25.03
N GLU A 136 6.32 28.31 24.19
CA GLU A 136 6.23 27.00 23.51
C GLU A 136 6.85 27.01 22.11
N GLY A 137 7.20 28.19 21.57
CA GLY A 137 7.63 28.40 20.19
C GLY A 137 6.84 29.54 19.52
N HIS A 138 7.02 29.69 18.21
CA HIS A 138 6.38 30.77 17.46
C HIS A 138 4.93 30.39 17.10
N ARG A 139 3.97 31.15 17.63
CA ARG A 139 2.54 30.83 17.57
C ARG A 139 1.89 31.50 16.37
N ARG A 140 1.19 30.71 15.54
CA ARG A 140 0.36 31.20 14.43
C ARG A 140 -0.99 30.52 14.44
N ILE A 141 -2.04 31.23 14.03
CA ILE A 141 -3.40 30.69 13.91
C ILE A 141 -3.82 30.83 12.45
N VAL A 142 -4.06 29.72 11.77
CA VAL A 142 -4.41 29.70 10.34
C VAL A 142 -5.88 29.31 10.17
N PRO A 143 -6.76 30.24 9.78
CA PRO A 143 -8.18 29.93 9.56
C PRO A 143 -8.39 28.96 8.40
N LEU A 144 -9.37 28.07 8.51
CA LEU A 144 -9.90 27.26 7.42
C LEU A 144 -11.23 27.89 6.99
N THR A 145 -11.25 28.56 5.85
CA THR A 145 -12.35 29.47 5.46
C THR A 145 -13.39 28.82 4.56
N ALA A 146 -13.02 27.75 3.86
CA ALA A 146 -13.90 26.95 3.02
C ALA A 146 -13.29 25.56 2.82
N GLY A 147 -14.06 24.63 2.27
CA GLY A 147 -13.54 23.34 1.86
C GLY A 147 -14.61 22.33 1.53
N THR A 148 -14.20 21.25 0.87
CA THR A 148 -15.04 20.10 0.52
C THR A 148 -14.34 18.83 0.93
N PHE A 149 -15.11 17.84 1.39
CA PHE A 149 -14.59 16.51 1.63
C PHE A 149 -15.39 15.47 0.86
N SER A 150 -14.71 14.43 0.39
CA SER A 150 -15.32 13.33 -0.33
C SER A 150 -14.61 12.00 -0.02
N GLY A 151 -15.40 10.96 0.13
CA GLY A 151 -14.94 9.59 0.35
C GLY A 151 -16.00 8.59 -0.10
N PRO A 152 -15.75 7.28 0.06
CA PRO A 152 -16.64 6.22 -0.43
C PRO A 152 -18.07 6.31 0.13
N GLU A 153 -18.20 6.65 1.41
CA GLU A 153 -19.50 6.66 2.12
C GLU A 153 -19.96 8.07 2.51
N LEU A 154 -19.03 9.02 2.64
CA LEU A 154 -19.31 10.35 3.19
C LEU A 154 -18.77 11.44 2.27
N SER A 155 -19.58 12.48 2.09
CA SER A 155 -19.16 13.71 1.41
C SER A 155 -19.89 14.92 1.96
N GLY A 156 -19.32 16.10 1.74
CA GLY A 156 -19.89 17.35 2.19
C GLY A 156 -18.90 18.50 2.16
N LYS A 157 -19.09 19.45 3.07
CA LYS A 157 -18.35 20.72 3.10
C LYS A 157 -17.79 21.02 4.48
N LEU A 158 -16.72 21.79 4.52
CA LEU A 158 -16.24 22.44 5.73
C LEU A 158 -17.16 23.62 6.09
N VAL A 159 -17.47 23.76 7.37
CA VAL A 159 -18.27 24.88 7.90
C VAL A 159 -17.34 26.08 8.16
N PRO A 160 -17.53 27.21 7.45
CA PRO A 160 -16.72 28.42 7.64
C PRO A 160 -16.89 29.04 9.04
N GLY A 161 -15.89 29.80 9.48
CA GLY A 161 -15.96 30.65 10.67
C GLY A 161 -15.77 29.93 12.03
N ALA A 162 -15.75 28.59 12.03
CA ALA A 162 -15.54 27.78 13.23
C ALA A 162 -14.33 26.85 13.11
N SER A 163 -13.44 27.09 12.14
CA SER A 163 -12.37 26.17 11.78
C SER A 163 -11.01 26.88 11.67
N ALA A 164 -9.99 26.39 12.36
CA ALA A 164 -8.62 26.92 12.29
C ALA A 164 -7.58 25.88 12.74
N ASP A 165 -6.32 26.15 12.43
CA ASP A 165 -5.14 25.43 12.91
C ASP A 165 -4.32 26.34 13.84
N TRP A 166 -4.19 25.95 15.11
CA TRP A 166 -3.38 26.63 16.12
C TRP A 166 -1.97 26.04 16.11
N GLN A 167 -1.12 26.60 15.26
CA GLN A 167 0.23 26.11 15.01
C GLN A 167 1.23 26.62 16.06
N ILE A 168 2.19 25.77 16.43
CA ILE A 168 3.45 26.14 17.07
C ILE A 168 4.55 25.81 16.06
N ILE A 169 5.35 26.79 15.68
CA ILE A 169 6.56 26.58 14.89
C ILE A 169 7.75 26.52 15.86
N LEU A 170 8.43 25.38 15.87
CA LEU A 170 9.62 25.13 16.67
C LEU A 170 10.86 25.76 16.01
N ALA A 171 11.95 25.84 16.78
CA ALA A 171 13.19 26.47 16.33
C ALA A 171 13.83 25.81 15.09
N ASP A 172 13.58 24.51 14.87
CA ASP A 172 14.04 23.76 13.70
C ASP A 172 13.12 23.90 12.48
N GLY A 173 12.02 24.66 12.60
CA GLY A 173 11.00 24.84 11.58
C GLY A 173 9.88 23.80 11.61
N THR A 174 9.93 22.81 12.50
CA THR A 174 8.85 21.84 12.70
C THR A 174 7.58 22.58 13.14
N ALA A 175 6.45 22.28 12.48
CA ALA A 175 5.15 22.82 12.86
C ALA A 175 4.33 21.75 13.59
N LEU A 176 3.93 22.06 14.82
CA LEU A 176 2.94 21.31 15.59
C LEU A 176 1.58 21.98 15.40
N GLY A 177 0.57 21.26 14.93
CA GLY A 177 -0.77 21.81 14.73
C GLY A 177 -1.80 21.23 15.72
N ASP A 178 -2.71 22.07 16.19
CA ASP A 178 -3.98 21.68 16.83
C ASP A 178 -5.09 22.23 15.94
N ILE A 179 -5.58 21.39 15.04
CA ILE A 179 -6.52 21.75 14.00
C ILE A 179 -7.91 21.38 14.50
N ARG A 180 -8.80 22.37 14.61
CA ARG A 180 -10.19 22.15 15.02
C ARG A 180 -11.08 22.70 13.93
N TYR A 181 -11.97 21.86 13.42
CA TYR A 181 -12.84 22.21 12.32
C TYR A 181 -14.14 21.42 12.37
N THR A 182 -15.16 21.94 11.69
CA THR A 182 -16.46 21.29 11.60
C THR A 182 -16.76 20.98 10.14
N LEU A 183 -17.11 19.73 9.85
CA LEU A 183 -17.63 19.30 8.56
C LEU A 183 -19.15 19.14 8.64
N GLN A 184 -19.82 19.39 7.52
CA GLN A 184 -21.25 19.14 7.34
C GLN A 184 -21.47 18.20 6.16
N THR A 185 -22.12 17.05 6.39
CA THR A 185 -22.46 16.09 5.34
C THR A 185 -23.56 16.62 4.43
N GLY A 186 -23.75 16.00 3.27
CA GLY A 186 -24.88 16.30 2.38
C GLY A 186 -26.26 16.14 3.04
N ALA A 187 -26.38 15.24 4.02
CA ALA A 187 -27.60 15.03 4.80
C ALA A 187 -27.76 16.03 5.98
N GLY A 188 -26.79 16.93 6.17
CA GLY A 188 -26.84 17.98 7.20
C GLY A 188 -26.22 17.60 8.55
N ALA A 189 -25.75 16.36 8.73
CA ALA A 189 -25.05 15.94 9.94
C ALA A 189 -23.75 16.74 10.11
N LEU A 190 -23.48 17.15 11.35
CA LEU A 190 -22.25 17.86 11.72
C LEU A 190 -21.24 16.89 12.32
N LEU A 191 -19.98 17.05 11.91
CA LEU A 191 -18.83 16.32 12.40
C LEU A 191 -17.84 17.35 12.96
N TYR A 192 -17.70 17.44 14.28
CA TYR A 192 -16.61 18.17 14.90
C TYR A 192 -15.35 17.31 14.79
N VAL A 193 -14.27 17.89 14.29
CA VAL A 193 -13.01 17.19 14.07
C VAL A 193 -11.89 17.95 14.75
N GLN A 194 -11.16 17.25 15.62
CA GLN A 194 -9.94 17.76 16.22
C GLN A 194 -8.77 16.88 15.79
N SER A 195 -7.74 17.50 15.22
CA SER A 195 -6.54 16.80 14.74
C SER A 195 -5.29 17.43 15.34
N ARG A 196 -4.45 16.60 15.96
CA ARG A 196 -3.10 17.00 16.35
C ARG A 196 -2.12 16.57 15.28
N SER A 197 -1.31 17.49 14.79
CA SER A 197 -0.43 17.25 13.66
C SER A 197 1.03 17.57 13.95
N ILE A 198 1.91 16.89 13.23
CA ILE A 198 3.32 17.25 13.10
C ILE A 198 3.64 17.40 11.61
N ARG A 199 4.31 18.50 11.27
CA ARG A 199 4.87 18.75 9.94
C ARG A 199 6.35 19.12 10.05
N HIS A 200 7.23 18.31 9.47
CA HIS A 200 8.66 18.55 9.47
C HIS A 200 9.29 18.08 8.15
N GLY A 201 10.45 18.64 7.81
CA GLY A 201 11.19 18.37 6.58
C GLY A 201 12.56 19.02 6.65
N THR A 202 13.32 18.96 5.56
CA THR A 202 14.58 19.70 5.47
C THR A 202 14.32 21.21 5.51
N THR A 203 15.31 22.00 5.94
CA THR A 203 15.20 23.47 5.98
C THR A 203 14.81 24.07 4.63
N GLU A 204 15.34 23.51 3.53
CA GLU A 204 15.00 23.94 2.16
C GLU A 204 13.52 23.71 1.84
N VAL A 205 13.02 22.50 2.11
CA VAL A 205 11.61 22.12 1.89
C VAL A 205 10.68 22.99 2.74
N LEU A 206 11.01 23.20 4.01
CA LEU A 206 10.22 24.05 4.91
C LEU A 206 10.22 25.51 4.48
N ALA A 207 11.34 26.03 3.96
CA ALA A 207 11.41 27.39 3.44
C ALA A 207 10.51 27.58 2.20
N ARG A 208 10.48 26.60 1.29
CA ARG A 208 9.56 26.58 0.13
C ARG A 208 8.09 26.61 0.58
N LEU A 209 7.73 25.74 1.53
CA LEU A 209 6.40 25.73 2.13
C LEU A 209 6.04 27.06 2.80
N GLY A 210 6.99 27.68 3.50
CA GLY A 210 6.81 28.99 4.15
C GLY A 210 6.53 30.14 3.18
N ARG A 211 7.08 30.06 1.95
CA ARG A 211 6.78 30.99 0.86
C ARG A 211 5.47 30.69 0.12
N GLY A 212 4.77 29.61 0.49
CA GLY A 212 3.53 29.20 -0.14
C GLY A 212 3.71 28.54 -1.51
N GLU A 213 4.91 28.04 -1.82
CA GLU A 213 5.15 27.25 -3.02
C GLU A 213 4.44 25.89 -2.94
N ASP A 214 4.08 25.34 -4.10
CA ASP A 214 3.66 23.95 -4.19
C ASP A 214 4.89 23.03 -4.01
N VAL A 215 4.79 22.13 -3.04
CA VAL A 215 5.84 21.17 -2.67
C VAL A 215 5.21 19.79 -2.61
N ASP A 216 5.86 18.79 -3.22
CA ASP A 216 5.35 17.43 -3.22
C ASP A 216 5.25 16.91 -1.78
N ALA A 217 4.11 16.33 -1.42
CA ALA A 217 3.83 15.85 -0.07
C ALA A 217 4.72 14.67 0.37
N SER A 218 5.49 14.08 -0.55
CA SER A 218 6.52 13.07 -0.26
C SER A 218 7.86 13.68 0.17
N GLU A 219 8.10 14.97 -0.07
CA GLU A 219 9.34 15.67 0.32
C GLU A 219 9.39 16.02 1.83
N TYR A 220 8.26 15.95 2.53
CA TYR A 220 8.15 16.25 3.96
C TYR A 220 7.17 15.31 4.66
N THR A 221 7.28 15.24 5.98
CA THR A 221 6.27 14.57 6.80
C THR A 221 5.19 15.57 7.16
N PHE A 222 3.94 15.19 6.97
CA PHE A 222 2.78 15.86 7.54
C PHE A 222 1.74 14.80 7.90
N ARG A 223 1.62 14.51 9.20
CA ARG A 223 0.75 13.45 9.74
C ARG A 223 -0.08 13.97 10.88
N THR A 224 -1.30 13.46 11.01
CA THR A 224 -2.22 13.85 12.08
C THR A 224 -2.75 12.61 12.80
N ALA A 225 -3.02 12.77 14.09
CA ALA A 225 -3.92 11.91 14.85
C ALA A 225 -5.25 12.67 14.99
N THR A 226 -6.35 12.05 14.61
CA THR A 226 -7.64 12.71 14.41
C THR A 226 -8.72 12.07 15.28
N GLN A 227 -9.51 12.91 15.95
CA GLN A 227 -10.70 12.54 16.69
C GLN A 227 -11.91 13.20 16.05
N ILE A 228 -13.02 12.47 15.97
CA ILE A 228 -14.26 12.91 15.34
C ILE A 228 -15.39 12.76 16.36
N GLU A 229 -16.24 13.77 16.45
CA GLU A 229 -17.43 13.79 17.28
C GLU A 229 -18.66 14.18 16.46
N THR A 230 -19.75 13.44 16.64
CA THR A 230 -21.03 13.69 15.97
C THR A 230 -22.21 13.23 16.83
N ALA A 231 -23.30 13.98 16.74
CA ALA A 231 -24.58 13.62 17.35
C ALA A 231 -25.48 12.77 16.42
N ALA A 232 -25.08 12.57 15.16
CA ALA A 232 -25.85 11.81 14.18
C ALA A 232 -25.78 10.30 14.51
N PRO A 233 -26.89 9.65 14.90
CA PRO A 233 -26.86 8.25 15.34
C PRO A 233 -26.33 7.28 14.27
N GLU A 234 -26.64 7.53 13.01
CA GLU A 234 -26.21 6.74 11.85
C GLU A 234 -24.70 6.83 11.59
N LEU A 235 -24.04 7.88 12.08
CA LEU A 235 -22.58 8.07 12.02
C LEU A 235 -21.90 7.82 13.37
N GLY A 236 -22.60 7.21 14.32
CA GLY A 236 -22.11 7.00 15.68
C GLY A 236 -20.85 6.12 15.78
N TRP A 237 -20.50 5.41 14.71
CA TRP A 237 -19.25 4.68 14.61
C TRP A 237 -18.02 5.61 14.55
N LEU A 238 -18.16 6.82 14.00
CA LEU A 238 -17.08 7.82 13.94
C LEU A 238 -16.61 8.24 15.33
N ASN A 239 -17.52 8.30 16.30
CA ASN A 239 -17.22 8.65 17.69
C ASN A 239 -16.30 7.64 18.40
N LYS A 240 -16.13 6.43 17.83
CA LYS A 240 -15.40 5.31 18.43
C LYS A 240 -14.17 4.89 17.63
N GLY A 241 -13.91 5.54 16.50
CA GLY A 241 -12.79 5.20 15.64
C GLY A 241 -11.48 5.83 16.11
N VAL A 242 -10.37 5.18 15.73
CA VAL A 242 -9.02 5.76 15.81
C VAL A 242 -8.64 6.18 14.41
N PHE A 243 -8.29 7.45 14.21
CA PHE A 243 -8.02 7.97 12.87
C PHE A 243 -6.63 8.58 12.78
N VAL A 244 -6.02 8.40 11.62
CA VAL A 244 -4.80 9.09 11.22
C VAL A 244 -5.04 9.79 9.89
N SER A 245 -4.38 10.92 9.66
CA SER A 245 -4.42 11.57 8.35
C SER A 245 -3.04 11.87 7.78
N VAL A 246 -2.97 11.84 6.46
CA VAL A 246 -1.84 12.32 5.66
C VAL A 246 -2.16 13.72 5.17
N GLY A 247 -1.34 14.69 5.51
CA GLY A 247 -1.51 16.09 5.11
C GLY A 247 -0.64 16.47 3.91
N GLY A 248 -1.12 17.41 3.10
CA GLY A 248 -0.37 18.06 2.04
C GLY A 248 -0.68 19.56 1.98
N ARG A 249 0.33 20.39 1.77
CA ARG A 249 0.19 21.83 1.54
C ARG A 249 0.21 22.12 0.04
N GLN A 250 -0.67 23.03 -0.35
CA GLN A 250 -0.72 23.63 -1.68
C GLN A 250 -0.86 25.15 -1.51
N ALA A 251 -0.62 25.92 -2.57
CA ALA A 251 -0.79 27.37 -2.55
C ALA A 251 -2.20 27.76 -2.04
N GLY A 252 -2.26 28.39 -0.85
CA GLY A 252 -3.50 28.81 -0.20
C GLY A 252 -4.43 27.68 0.27
N ARG A 253 -4.01 26.42 0.19
CA ARG A 253 -4.84 25.26 0.54
C ARG A 253 -4.09 24.23 1.38
N VAL A 254 -4.86 23.37 2.04
CA VAL A 254 -4.36 22.17 2.69
C VAL A 254 -5.26 20.99 2.31
N VAL A 255 -4.65 19.85 2.08
CA VAL A 255 -5.33 18.59 1.79
C VAL A 255 -5.06 17.63 2.94
N TYR A 256 -6.08 16.90 3.36
CA TYR A 256 -5.97 15.79 4.29
C TYR A 256 -6.65 14.55 3.74
N GLU A 257 -5.95 13.43 3.70
CA GLU A 257 -6.56 12.11 3.51
C GLU A 257 -6.65 11.44 4.88
N THR A 258 -7.87 11.18 5.34
CA THR A 258 -8.16 10.61 6.66
C THR A 258 -8.48 9.14 6.53
N TYR A 259 -7.86 8.33 7.39
CA TYR A 259 -7.98 6.88 7.43
C TYR A 259 -8.45 6.43 8.81
N LEU A 260 -9.36 5.46 8.83
CA LEU A 260 -9.68 4.68 10.02
C LEU A 260 -8.61 3.60 10.22
N VAL A 261 -8.12 3.47 11.45
CA VAL A 261 -7.29 2.35 11.88
C VAL A 261 -8.22 1.20 12.27
N ALA A 262 -8.27 0.15 11.46
CA ALA A 262 -9.14 -1.02 11.61
C ALA A 262 -8.40 -2.27 12.07
#